data_AF-A0A382LN22-F1
#
_entry.id   AF-A0A382LN22-F1
#
_cell.length_a   1.000
_cell.length_b   1.000
_cell.length_c   1.000
_cell.angle_alpha   90.00
_cell.angle_beta   90.00
_cell.angle_gamma   90.00
#
_symmetry.space_group_name_H-M   'P 1'
#
loop_
_entity.id
_entity.type
_entity.pdbx_description
1 polymer ?
#
loop_
_entity_poly.entity_id
_entity_poly.type
_entity_poly.pdbx_seq_one_letter_code
_entity_poly.pdbx_strand_id
1 'polypeptide(L)'
;MDMHSEQLAGRTQQTFFSAEASERFIYPGAYEVDFEKRAEFDAQEMEITAVNLEIRELMNQGFGHIVVKNPNAKHSLGVGILNRLKLDFEGSLGYFGCGLIDGPNVHVVGRVGWSCAENMMSGTLI
;
A
#
# COMPACT_ATOMS: atom_id res chain seq x y z
N MET A 1 38.07 -10.75 -4.07
CA MET A 1 38.01 -11.29 -2.70
C MET A 1 38.05 -10.10 -1.76
N ASP A 2 36.96 -9.80 -1.05
CA ASP A 2 37.09 -9.46 0.37
C ASP A 2 35.73 -9.68 1.07
N MET A 3 35.47 -10.95 1.36
CA MET A 3 34.25 -11.46 2.02
C MET A 3 34.49 -11.62 3.52
N HIS A 4 35.50 -10.91 4.08
CA HIS A 4 36.04 -11.16 5.41
C HIS A 4 35.91 -9.98 6.39
N SER A 5 35.25 -8.88 6.00
CA SER A 5 34.89 -7.86 6.99
C SER A 5 33.57 -8.24 7.69
N GLU A 6 33.69 -8.68 8.94
CA GLU A 6 32.52 -8.97 9.78
C GLU A 6 31.80 -7.67 10.15
N GLN A 7 30.76 -7.32 9.40
CA GLN A 7 29.96 -6.09 9.56
C GLN A 7 29.19 -6.00 10.90
N LEU A 8 29.25 -7.06 11.71
CA LEU A 8 28.52 -7.18 12.98
C LEU A 8 29.41 -6.99 14.21
N ALA A 9 30.73 -6.80 14.04
CA ALA A 9 31.62 -6.51 15.17
C ALA A 9 31.15 -5.24 15.91
N GLY A 10 30.81 -5.37 17.19
CA GLY A 10 30.29 -4.29 18.03
C GLY A 10 28.77 -4.08 17.99
N ARG A 11 28.02 -4.86 17.19
CA ARG A 11 26.55 -4.87 17.20
C ARG A 11 26.05 -6.00 18.10
N THR A 12 25.26 -5.66 19.10
CA THR A 12 24.54 -6.66 19.91
C THR A 12 23.35 -7.21 19.12
N GLN A 13 23.14 -8.53 19.11
CA GLN A 13 21.92 -9.15 18.56
C GLN A 13 20.68 -8.90 19.44
N GLN A 14 20.83 -8.18 20.56
CA GLN A 14 19.74 -7.86 21.46
C GLN A 14 18.82 -6.81 20.80
N THR A 15 17.65 -7.27 20.37
CA THR A 15 16.56 -6.42 19.94
C THR A 15 15.68 -6.11 21.14
N PHE A 16 15.66 -4.83 21.55
CA PHE A 16 14.77 -4.36 22.59
C PHE A 16 13.45 -3.88 21.96
N PHE A 17 12.34 -4.41 22.48
CA PHE A 17 11.01 -3.90 22.17
C PHE A 17 10.82 -2.57 22.88
N SER A 18 10.34 -1.57 22.13
CA SER A 18 9.81 -0.33 22.69
C SER A 18 8.48 -0.07 22.00
N ALA A 19 7.43 0.13 22.79
CA ALA A 19 6.12 0.51 22.27
C ALA A 19 6.13 1.94 21.69
N GLU A 20 7.11 2.76 22.07
CA GLU A 20 7.28 4.15 21.63
C GLU A 20 8.06 4.26 20.30
N ALA A 21 8.62 3.15 19.80
CA ALA A 21 9.39 3.12 18.55
C ALA A 21 8.47 3.17 17.31
N SER A 22 7.69 4.25 17.19
CA SER A 22 6.68 4.42 16.15
C SER A 22 7.26 4.43 14.73
N GLU A 23 8.54 4.76 14.58
CA GLU A 23 9.27 4.65 13.32
C GLU A 23 9.33 3.20 12.79
N ARG A 24 9.10 2.20 13.64
CA ARG A 24 9.05 0.78 13.28
C ARG A 24 7.65 0.33 12.83
N PHE A 25 6.65 1.21 12.84
CA PHE A 25 5.29 0.89 12.37
C PHE A 25 5.13 1.00 10.85
N ILE A 26 6.20 1.42 10.15
CA ILE A 26 6.26 1.62 8.71
C ILE A 26 7.45 0.86 8.11
N TYR A 27 7.36 0.55 6.82
CA TYR A 27 8.44 -0.10 6.09
C TYR A 27 9.59 0.88 5.77
N PRO A 28 10.84 0.40 5.71
CA PRO A 28 11.92 1.16 5.09
C PRO A 28 11.56 1.52 3.65
N GLY A 29 11.57 2.83 3.33
CA GLY A 29 11.20 3.32 2.00
C GLY A 29 9.69 3.57 1.80
N ALA A 30 8.87 3.41 2.84
CA ALA A 30 7.50 3.91 2.81
C ALA A 30 7.49 5.44 2.60
N TYR A 31 6.62 5.92 1.71
CA TYR A 31 6.39 7.35 1.52
C TYR A 31 5.83 8.02 2.78
N GLU A 32 6.28 9.24 3.05
CA GLU A 32 5.66 10.17 4.00
C GLU A 32 4.41 10.77 3.35
N VAL A 33 3.25 10.52 3.95
CA VAL A 33 1.96 10.95 3.40
C VAL A 33 1.12 11.70 4.43
N ASP A 34 0.33 12.67 3.97
CA ASP A 34 -0.67 13.36 4.78
C ASP A 34 -2.05 12.74 4.53
N PHE A 35 -2.63 12.13 5.56
CA PHE A 35 -3.94 11.47 5.52
C PHE A 35 -5.12 12.41 5.21
N GLU A 36 -4.93 13.71 5.34
CA GLU A 36 -5.93 14.73 5.00
C GLU A 36 -5.70 15.32 3.60
N LYS A 37 -4.51 15.09 3.02
CA LYS A 37 -4.21 15.49 1.65
C LYS A 37 -4.80 14.47 0.68
N ARG A 38 -5.92 14.86 0.05
CA ARG A 38 -6.70 14.00 -0.86
C ARG A 38 -6.36 14.24 -2.33
N ALA A 39 -6.24 13.16 -3.10
CA ALA A 39 -6.21 13.15 -4.56
C ALA A 39 -7.24 12.16 -5.11
N GLU A 40 -7.68 12.40 -6.34
CA GLU A 40 -8.56 11.48 -7.07
C GLU A 40 -8.17 11.44 -8.55
N PHE A 41 -8.36 10.28 -9.18
CA PHE A 41 -8.14 10.12 -10.62
C PHE A 41 -9.11 9.11 -11.23
N ASP A 42 -9.36 9.23 -12.54
CA ASP A 42 -10.27 8.37 -13.29
C ASP A 42 -9.50 7.22 -13.97
N ALA A 43 -9.84 5.99 -13.60
CA ALA A 43 -9.22 4.77 -14.10
C ALA A 43 -9.92 4.17 -15.33
N GLN A 44 -11.00 4.79 -15.84
CA GLN A 44 -11.85 4.20 -16.88
C GLN A 44 -11.05 3.70 -18.09
N GLU A 45 -10.21 4.59 -18.63
CA GLU A 45 -9.40 4.35 -19.84
C GLU A 45 -7.94 3.98 -19.50
N MET A 46 -7.65 3.63 -18.25
CA MET A 46 -6.30 3.26 -17.80
C MET A 46 -6.08 1.75 -17.84
N GLU A 47 -4.86 1.36 -18.19
CA GLU A 47 -4.37 -0.01 -18.00
C GLU A 47 -4.09 -0.28 -16.52
N ILE A 48 -4.21 -1.55 -16.10
CA ILE A 48 -4.05 -1.99 -14.70
C ILE A 48 -2.74 -1.48 -14.08
N THR A 49 -1.64 -1.64 -14.81
CA THR A 49 -0.31 -1.19 -14.36
C THR A 49 -0.26 0.32 -14.17
N ALA A 50 -0.90 1.09 -15.06
CA ALA A 50 -0.94 2.55 -14.96
C ALA A 50 -1.71 3.00 -13.71
N VAL A 51 -2.84 2.36 -13.38
CA VAL A 51 -3.61 2.67 -12.17
C VAL A 51 -2.76 2.43 -10.91
N ASN A 52 -2.07 1.29 -10.82
CA ASN A 52 -1.22 0.99 -9.66
C ASN A 52 0.01 1.91 -9.56
N LEU A 53 0.59 2.32 -10.70
CA LEU A 53 1.68 3.29 -10.73
C LEU A 53 1.20 4.68 -10.31
N GLU A 54 0.02 5.11 -10.73
CA GLU A 54 -0.57 6.39 -10.34
C GLU A 54 -0.80 6.45 -8.82
N ILE A 55 -1.34 5.38 -8.21
CA ILE A 55 -1.47 5.30 -6.74
C ILE A 55 -0.11 5.48 -6.06
N ARG A 56 0.95 4.85 -6.59
CA ARG A 56 2.32 4.98 -6.05
C ARG A 56 2.88 6.38 -6.21
N GLU A 57 2.66 7.01 -7.36
CA GLU A 57 3.13 8.36 -7.63
C GLU A 57 2.42 9.39 -6.75
N LEU A 58 1.12 9.24 -6.53
CA LEU A 58 0.38 10.08 -5.59
C LEU A 58 0.89 9.92 -4.14
N MET A 59 1.19 8.69 -3.70
CA MET A 59 1.84 8.49 -2.39
C MET A 59 3.21 9.18 -2.33
N ASN A 60 4.02 9.09 -3.39
CA ASN A 60 5.32 9.76 -3.48
C ASN A 60 5.19 11.29 -3.41
N GLN A 61 4.07 11.85 -3.90
CA GLN A 61 3.73 13.28 -3.77
C GLN A 61 3.10 13.64 -2.41
N GLY A 62 3.05 12.70 -1.48
CA GLY A 62 2.58 12.88 -0.11
C GLY A 62 1.06 12.82 0.08
N PHE A 63 0.30 12.31 -0.91
CA PHE A 63 -1.14 12.10 -0.75
C PHE A 63 -1.41 10.86 0.10
N GLY A 64 -2.00 11.04 1.27
CA GLY A 64 -2.40 9.96 2.19
C GLY A 64 -3.87 9.57 2.08
N HIS A 65 -4.61 10.21 1.18
CA HIS A 65 -5.97 9.82 0.81
C HIS A 65 -6.12 9.82 -0.70
N ILE A 66 -6.28 8.65 -1.31
CA ILE A 66 -6.37 8.49 -2.77
C ILE A 66 -7.70 7.87 -3.12
N VAL A 67 -8.39 8.43 -4.11
CA VAL A 67 -9.66 7.90 -4.62
C VAL A 67 -9.53 7.52 -6.10
N VAL A 68 -9.77 6.24 -6.41
CA VAL A 68 -9.73 5.68 -7.75
C VAL A 68 -11.16 5.57 -8.28
N LYS A 69 -11.49 6.37 -9.29
CA LYS A 69 -12.82 6.37 -9.93
C LYS A 69 -12.89 5.38 -11.09
N ASN A 70 -14.06 4.79 -11.31
CA ASN A 70 -14.34 3.90 -12.43
C ASN A 70 -13.33 2.74 -12.62
N PRO A 71 -13.00 1.95 -11.57
CA PRO A 71 -12.03 0.84 -11.66
C PRO A 71 -12.46 -0.31 -12.59
N ASN A 72 -13.72 -0.31 -13.08
CA ASN A 72 -14.24 -1.21 -14.12
C ASN A 72 -13.99 -2.71 -13.87
N ALA A 73 -14.05 -3.16 -12.62
CA ALA A 73 -13.80 -4.55 -12.22
C ALA A 73 -12.46 -5.12 -12.74
N LYS A 74 -11.47 -4.25 -12.97
CA LYS A 74 -10.14 -4.66 -13.37
C LYS A 74 -9.49 -5.49 -12.25
N HIS A 75 -8.70 -6.48 -12.66
CA HIS A 75 -7.98 -7.36 -11.76
C HIS A 75 -6.77 -6.67 -11.14
N SER A 76 -6.37 -7.13 -9.96
CA SER A 76 -5.08 -6.76 -9.34
C SER A 76 -4.87 -5.24 -9.17
N LEU A 77 -5.92 -4.49 -8.89
CA LEU A 77 -5.82 -3.07 -8.50
C LEU A 77 -5.53 -2.94 -7.01
N GLY A 78 -4.71 -1.95 -6.64
CA GLY A 78 -4.35 -1.67 -5.24
C GLY A 78 -3.50 -2.76 -4.59
N VAL A 79 -2.81 -3.59 -5.39
CA VAL A 79 -1.99 -4.69 -4.88
C VAL A 79 -0.60 -4.22 -4.44
N GLY A 80 -0.03 -4.90 -3.43
CA GLY A 80 1.34 -4.64 -2.99
C GLY A 80 1.55 -3.22 -2.45
N ILE A 81 0.52 -2.68 -1.79
CA ILE A 81 0.57 -1.37 -1.13
C ILE A 81 1.04 -1.60 0.32
N LEU A 82 2.30 -1.24 0.57
CA LEU A 82 2.98 -1.41 1.86
C LEU A 82 3.10 -0.09 2.64
N ASN A 83 2.22 0.85 2.32
CA ASN A 83 2.15 2.18 2.89
C ASN A 83 0.84 2.30 3.67
N ARG A 84 0.87 3.01 4.80
CA ARG A 84 -0.36 3.41 5.49
C ARG A 84 -0.96 4.63 4.77
N LEU A 85 -2.19 4.51 4.30
CA LEU A 85 -2.99 5.57 3.67
C LEU A 85 -4.47 5.19 3.70
N LYS A 86 -5.33 6.13 3.31
CA LYS A 86 -6.73 5.88 2.94
C LYS A 86 -6.80 5.66 1.43
N LEU A 87 -7.35 4.53 0.97
CA LEU A 87 -7.50 4.23 -0.46
C LEU A 87 -8.95 3.85 -0.76
N ASP A 88 -9.67 4.69 -1.50
CA ASP A 88 -11.05 4.44 -1.90
C ASP A 88 -11.13 4.00 -3.35
N PHE A 89 -11.96 3.01 -3.63
CA PHE A 89 -12.36 2.62 -4.98
C PHE A 89 -13.84 2.93 -5.20
N GLU A 90 -14.13 3.91 -6.05
CA GLU A 90 -15.49 4.27 -6.48
C GLU A 90 -15.92 3.35 -7.65
N GLY A 91 -16.15 2.08 -7.32
CA GLY A 91 -16.63 1.07 -8.26
C GLY A 91 -16.24 -0.35 -7.81
N SER A 92 -16.44 -1.32 -8.69
CA SER A 92 -16.11 -2.73 -8.39
C SER A 92 -14.67 -3.07 -8.74
N LEU A 93 -14.07 -3.99 -7.99
CA LEU A 93 -12.76 -4.58 -8.27
C LEU A 93 -12.91 -6.01 -8.78
N GLY A 94 -12.01 -6.42 -9.66
CA GLY A 94 -11.91 -7.80 -10.12
C GLY A 94 -11.17 -8.70 -9.13
N TYR A 95 -10.78 -9.89 -9.60
CA TYR A 95 -9.94 -10.83 -8.87
C TYR A 95 -8.63 -10.21 -8.36
N PHE A 96 -8.18 -10.67 -7.20
CA PHE A 96 -6.93 -10.26 -6.55
C PHE A 96 -6.84 -8.75 -6.25
N GLY A 97 -7.96 -8.03 -6.24
CA GLY A 97 -7.98 -6.64 -5.80
C GLY A 97 -7.46 -6.51 -4.37
N CYS A 98 -6.55 -5.56 -4.17
CA CYS A 98 -5.95 -5.21 -2.87
C CYS A 98 -5.22 -6.37 -2.17
N GLY A 99 -4.70 -7.35 -2.91
CA GLY A 99 -3.82 -8.38 -2.37
C GLY A 99 -2.43 -7.85 -1.98
N LEU A 100 -1.74 -8.57 -1.09
CA LEU A 100 -0.38 -8.25 -0.62
C LEU A 100 -0.24 -6.86 0.02
N ILE A 101 -1.33 -6.33 0.61
CA ILE A 101 -1.32 -5.02 1.27
C ILE A 101 -0.87 -5.14 2.73
N ASP A 102 -0.15 -4.13 3.20
CA ASP A 102 0.23 -4.00 4.60
C ASP A 102 0.13 -2.54 5.07
N GLY A 103 -0.90 -2.27 5.87
CA GLY A 103 -1.15 -0.99 6.50
C GLY A 103 -2.24 -0.09 5.91
N PRO A 104 -2.67 -0.16 4.63
CA PRO A 104 -3.67 0.77 4.13
C PRO A 104 -5.07 0.47 4.68
N ASN A 105 -5.88 1.52 4.82
CA ASN A 105 -7.32 1.41 5.03
C ASN A 105 -8.00 1.59 3.68
N VAL A 106 -8.51 0.51 3.12
CA VAL A 106 -9.16 0.45 1.82
C VAL A 106 -10.68 0.40 1.99
N HIS A 107 -11.40 1.15 1.16
CA HIS A 107 -12.85 1.05 1.05
C HIS A 107 -13.26 0.88 -0.41
N VAL A 108 -14.05 -0.15 -0.70
CA VAL A 108 -14.53 -0.44 -2.05
C VAL A 108 -16.05 -0.26 -2.09
N VAL A 109 -16.51 0.75 -2.79
CA VAL A 109 -17.96 1.05 -2.89
C VAL A 109 -18.72 -0.04 -3.65
N GLY A 110 -18.06 -0.69 -4.61
CA GLY A 110 -18.65 -1.74 -5.44
C GLY A 110 -18.50 -3.15 -4.88
N ARG A 111 -18.54 -4.15 -5.77
CA ARG A 111 -18.25 -5.54 -5.40
C ARG A 111 -16.78 -5.86 -5.62
N VAL A 112 -16.29 -6.88 -4.93
CA VAL A 112 -14.95 -7.42 -5.12
C VAL A 112 -15.00 -8.83 -5.71
N GLY A 113 -14.01 -9.16 -6.55
CA GLY A 113 -13.85 -10.49 -7.12
C GLY A 113 -13.17 -11.48 -6.18
N TRP A 114 -12.92 -12.70 -6.68
CA TRP A 114 -12.23 -13.76 -5.94
C TRP A 114 -10.83 -13.35 -5.48
N SER A 115 -10.42 -13.89 -4.32
CA SER A 115 -9.12 -13.61 -3.72
C SER A 115 -8.86 -12.12 -3.43
N CYS A 116 -9.91 -11.35 -3.12
CA CYS A 116 -9.75 -9.99 -2.62
C CYS A 116 -8.98 -9.99 -1.30
N ALA A 117 -8.04 -9.05 -1.16
CA ALA A 117 -7.14 -8.97 0.00
C ALA A 117 -6.33 -10.25 0.27
N GLU A 118 -6.07 -11.06 -0.76
CA GLU A 118 -5.24 -12.26 -0.61
C GLU A 118 -3.85 -11.89 -0.09
N ASN A 119 -3.40 -12.63 0.93
CA ASN A 119 -2.16 -12.35 1.67
C ASN A 119 -2.08 -10.90 2.20
N MET A 120 -3.16 -10.37 2.75
CA MET A 120 -3.12 -9.12 3.52
C MET A 120 -2.44 -9.32 4.89
N MET A 121 -1.54 -8.41 5.26
CA MET A 121 -0.77 -8.46 6.51
C MET A 121 -1.39 -7.58 7.61
N SER A 122 -1.75 -6.33 7.27
CA SER A 122 -2.41 -5.39 8.19
C SER A 122 -3.18 -4.31 7.42
N GLY A 123 -3.97 -3.52 8.15
CA GLY A 123 -4.88 -2.50 7.59
C GLY A 123 -6.34 -2.95 7.65
N THR A 124 -7.19 -2.30 6.85
CA THR A 124 -8.60 -2.70 6.70
C THR A 124 -9.00 -2.74 5.23
N LEU A 125 -9.90 -3.64 4.86
CA LEU A 125 -10.63 -3.57 3.59
C LEU A 125 -12.11 -3.77 3.89
N ILE A 126 -12.93 -2.80 3.49
CA ILE A 126 -14.39 -2.76 3.70
C ILE A 126 -15.11 -2.71 2.36
#